data_AF-A0A653WVY7-F1
#
_entry.id   AF-A0A653WVY7-F1
#
_cell.length_a   1.000
_cell.length_b   1.000
_cell.length_c   1.000
_cell.angle_alpha   90.00
_cell.angle_beta   90.00
_cell.angle_gamma   90.00
#
_symmetry.space_group_name_H-M   'P 1'
#
loop_
_entity.id
_entity.type
_entity.pdbx_description
1 polymer ?
#
loop_
_entity_poly.entity_id
_entity_poly.type
_entity_poly.pdbx_seq_one_letter_code
_entity_poly.pdbx_strand_id
1 'polypeptide(L)'
;MPALRRGVAICNEGQVPRFFTRPQCRIAVSPGGGTEWLRPQAAGRMVDTITASLRTRIQDLTIVDVYKVRVDDTSATKITAANFERDTLKRPPYYQAGTAGGEPSHFAVCPACDNPIQIIGLYKKLAHTPNPYGRHHSRSVANLAEYDQDSYDFCPYSNPDREPDRTARRTRAEGLPEKILSLLIENFDSVIYMIEQSIGIKIGDALAKRMLLSYRDEQGHMYKAATLLNIPWIFAYMANAKSIARQRVFNNPELLINLSSALPNAAIDQEGKQEGVLKPANDKDYLDVNVSFIHHRIVQTGSTINETMKMIVFTHRGKQVITIHEQLIPFATDHFLALINVPLERAYRPRQGTLVPLARQILQP
;
A
#
# COMPACT_ATOMS: atom_id res chain seq x y z
N MET A 1 20.74 -41.76 17.75
CA MET A 1 20.65 -40.94 18.98
C MET A 1 22.05 -40.53 19.38
N PRO A 2 22.30 -39.21 19.54
CA PRO A 2 22.75 -38.74 20.84
C PRO A 2 22.00 -37.51 21.32
N ALA A 3 21.97 -37.35 22.65
CA ALA A 3 21.09 -36.45 23.40
C ALA A 3 21.50 -34.97 23.32
N LEU A 4 20.54 -34.09 23.01
CA LEU A 4 20.64 -32.65 23.24
C LEU A 4 20.58 -32.37 24.75
N ARG A 5 21.72 -32.02 25.37
CA ARG A 5 21.76 -31.45 26.71
C ARG A 5 21.34 -29.98 26.65
N ARG A 6 20.23 -29.63 27.32
CA ARG A 6 19.75 -28.25 27.49
C ARG A 6 20.61 -27.54 28.56
N GLY A 7 21.28 -26.46 28.20
CA GLY A 7 21.78 -25.46 29.16
C GLY A 7 20.72 -24.38 29.35
N VAL A 8 20.43 -24.01 30.59
CA VAL A 8 19.50 -22.93 30.96
C VAL A 8 20.32 -21.66 31.16
N ALA A 9 19.97 -20.58 30.46
CA ALA A 9 20.49 -19.25 30.72
C ALA A 9 19.58 -18.54 31.73
N ILE A 10 20.15 -18.02 32.82
CA ILE A 10 19.44 -17.20 33.81
C ILE A 10 20.02 -15.79 33.73
N CYS A 11 19.17 -14.80 33.43
CA CYS A 11 19.51 -13.38 33.46
C CYS A 11 18.86 -12.73 34.68
N ASN A 12 19.64 -12.10 35.55
CA ASN A 12 19.11 -11.29 36.65
C ASN A 12 18.86 -9.86 36.14
N GLU A 13 17.62 -9.37 36.27
CA GLU A 13 17.28 -7.97 36.12
C GLU A 13 17.58 -7.22 37.43
N GLY A 14 18.54 -6.31 37.38
CA GLY A 14 18.90 -5.47 38.53
C GLY A 14 19.63 -4.20 38.10
N GLN A 15 18.86 -3.11 38.04
CA GLN A 15 19.24 -1.68 38.10
C GLN A 15 20.43 -1.17 37.25
N VAL A 16 20.07 -0.37 36.24
CA VAL A 16 20.99 0.41 35.39
C VAL A 16 21.35 1.75 36.06
N PRO A 17 22.61 2.22 35.96
CA PRO A 17 22.83 3.59 35.53
C PRO A 17 23.75 3.72 34.30
N ARG A 18 23.59 4.87 33.66
CA ARG A 18 24.00 5.32 32.32
C ARG A 18 25.46 5.04 31.91
N PHE A 19 25.59 4.80 30.59
CA PHE A 19 26.75 4.84 29.68
C PHE A 19 27.18 3.49 29.09
N PHE A 20 27.33 3.49 27.76
CA PHE A 20 27.61 2.38 26.84
C PHE A 20 28.47 1.25 27.44
N THR A 21 27.91 0.05 27.58
CA THR A 21 28.59 -1.25 27.34
C THR A 21 27.56 -2.38 27.25
N ARG A 22 27.78 -3.36 26.36
CA ARG A 22 26.91 -4.55 26.18
C ARG A 22 26.96 -5.45 27.43
N PRO A 23 25.87 -6.16 27.79
CA PRO A 23 25.90 -7.09 28.91
C PRO A 23 26.81 -8.30 28.59
N GLN A 24 27.71 -8.62 29.52
CA GLN A 24 28.55 -9.82 29.42
C GLN A 24 27.81 -11.03 30.02
N CYS A 25 27.44 -12.01 29.20
CA CYS A 25 26.98 -13.30 29.69
C CYS A 25 28.17 -14.22 30.02
N ARG A 26 28.19 -14.80 31.23
CA ARG A 26 29.08 -15.92 31.58
C ARG A 26 28.29 -17.23 31.49
N ILE A 27 28.84 -18.21 30.79
CA ILE A 27 28.38 -19.60 30.86
C ILE A 27 29.37 -20.36 31.75
N ALA A 28 28.90 -20.88 32.89
CA ALA A 28 29.68 -21.79 33.70
C ALA A 28 29.54 -23.21 33.14
N VAL A 29 30.66 -23.85 32.83
CA VAL A 29 30.72 -25.29 32.55
C VAL A 29 31.35 -25.95 33.79
N SER A 30 30.78 -27.08 34.24
CA SER A 30 31.12 -27.83 35.46
C SER A 30 32.62 -28.14 35.67
N PRO A 31 33.04 -28.52 36.90
CA PRO A 31 34.34 -28.18 37.45
C PRO A 31 35.43 -29.15 37.00
N GLY A 32 36.59 -28.61 36.61
CA GLY A 32 37.78 -29.39 36.29
C GLY A 32 38.27 -29.22 34.86
N GLY A 33 38.66 -27.99 34.49
CA GLY A 33 39.27 -27.69 33.20
C GLY A 33 39.38 -26.17 33.03
N GLY A 34 40.58 -25.69 32.72
CA GLY A 34 40.94 -24.26 32.76
C GLY A 34 40.00 -23.32 32.00
N THR A 35 39.83 -22.12 32.54
CA THR A 35 39.12 -21.01 31.88
C THR A 35 39.89 -20.54 30.64
N GLU A 36 39.41 -20.87 29.45
CA GLU A 36 39.93 -20.32 28.20
C GLU A 36 39.02 -19.17 27.72
N TRP A 37 39.61 -17.99 27.53
CA TRP A 37 38.91 -16.81 27.03
C TRP A 37 38.77 -16.89 25.51
N LEU A 38 37.56 -17.16 25.01
CA LEU A 38 37.28 -17.04 23.57
C LEU A 38 37.37 -15.57 23.13
N ARG A 39 38.25 -15.30 22.15
CA ARG A 39 38.46 -13.94 21.60
C ARG A 39 37.16 -13.36 21.01
N PRO A 40 36.91 -12.04 21.12
CA PRO A 40 35.62 -11.40 20.76
C PRO A 40 35.19 -11.54 19.28
N GLN A 41 36.09 -11.95 18.38
CA GLN A 41 35.79 -12.08 16.95
C GLN A 41 35.03 -13.38 16.58
N ALA A 42 35.10 -14.43 17.40
CA ALA A 42 34.41 -15.69 17.14
C ALA A 42 32.92 -15.65 17.55
N ALA A 43 32.59 -14.93 18.63
CA ALA A 43 31.21 -14.76 19.09
C ALA A 43 30.39 -13.84 18.16
N GLY A 44 31.02 -12.81 17.58
CA GLY A 44 30.39 -11.95 16.56
C GLY A 44 30.00 -12.74 15.32
N ARG A 45 30.89 -13.57 14.77
CA ARG A 45 30.59 -14.37 13.57
C ARG A 45 29.52 -15.43 13.80
N MET A 46 29.41 -16.05 14.98
CA MET A 46 28.38 -17.06 15.24
C MET A 46 26.99 -16.43 15.45
N VAL A 47 26.91 -15.28 16.15
CA VAL A 47 25.65 -14.53 16.29
C VAL A 47 25.25 -13.91 14.96
N ASP A 48 26.18 -13.35 14.19
CA ASP A 48 25.90 -12.80 12.86
C ASP A 48 25.52 -13.89 11.86
N THR A 49 26.10 -15.09 11.95
CA THR A 49 25.71 -16.24 11.10
C THR A 49 24.39 -16.84 11.54
N ILE A 50 24.05 -16.86 12.84
CA ILE A 50 22.73 -17.31 13.32
C ILE A 50 21.65 -16.29 13.00
N THR A 51 21.95 -14.98 13.10
CA THR A 51 21.00 -13.91 12.74
C THR A 51 20.84 -13.79 11.23
N ALA A 52 21.91 -14.01 10.46
CA ALA A 52 21.85 -14.11 8.99
C ALA A 52 21.21 -15.43 8.53
N SER A 53 21.44 -16.56 9.20
CA SER A 53 20.82 -17.87 8.92
C SER A 53 19.37 -17.97 9.35
N LEU A 54 18.94 -17.20 10.37
CA LEU A 54 17.52 -17.04 10.74
C LEU A 54 16.83 -16.02 9.82
N ARG A 55 17.54 -14.96 9.37
CA ARG A 55 17.08 -14.09 8.29
C ARG A 55 17.02 -14.78 6.92
N THR A 56 17.81 -15.82 6.69
CA THR A 56 17.75 -16.66 5.46
C THR A 56 16.92 -17.93 5.60
N ARG A 57 16.23 -18.16 6.72
CA ARG A 57 15.23 -19.25 6.86
C ARG A 57 13.80 -18.77 7.15
N ILE A 58 13.63 -17.46 7.32
CA ILE A 58 12.37 -16.76 7.12
C ILE A 58 12.57 -15.82 5.92
N GLN A 59 13.06 -16.39 4.81
CA GLN A 59 12.98 -15.74 3.51
C GLN A 59 11.53 -15.83 3.05
N ASP A 60 10.92 -14.67 2.80
CA ASP A 60 10.19 -14.43 1.56
C ASP A 60 9.05 -15.39 1.24
N LEU A 61 8.18 -15.69 2.21
CA LEU A 61 6.81 -16.04 1.84
C LEU A 61 6.06 -14.73 1.61
N THR A 62 6.02 -14.34 0.35
CA THR A 62 5.03 -13.45 -0.27
C THR A 62 3.63 -13.99 0.05
N ILE A 63 3.13 -13.71 1.26
CA ILE A 63 1.87 -14.22 1.78
C ILE A 63 0.78 -13.28 1.32
N VAL A 64 -0.06 -13.75 0.39
CA VAL A 64 -1.35 -13.11 0.13
C VAL A 64 -2.35 -13.74 1.09
N ASP A 65 -3.04 -12.97 1.93
CA ASP A 65 -4.07 -13.47 2.85
C ASP A 65 -5.51 -13.21 2.37
N VAL A 66 -5.63 -12.63 1.17
CA VAL A 66 -6.88 -12.33 0.47
C VAL A 66 -6.84 -12.85 -0.97
N TYR A 67 -8.00 -13.07 -1.59
CA TYR A 67 -8.10 -13.50 -2.98
C TYR A 67 -9.30 -12.88 -3.68
N LYS A 68 -9.25 -12.86 -5.00
CA LYS A 68 -10.40 -12.66 -5.88
C LYS A 68 -10.78 -13.98 -6.55
N VAL A 69 -12.07 -14.11 -6.87
CA VAL A 69 -12.58 -15.28 -7.58
C VAL A 69 -12.33 -15.12 -9.08
N ARG A 70 -12.51 -13.91 -9.62
CA ARG A 70 -12.31 -13.58 -11.03
C ARG A 70 -11.37 -12.40 -11.17
N VAL A 71 -10.76 -12.29 -12.35
CA VAL A 71 -9.87 -11.17 -12.69
C VAL A 71 -10.62 -9.83 -12.67
N ASP A 72 -11.91 -9.84 -13.00
CA ASP A 72 -12.75 -8.63 -13.07
C ASP A 72 -13.39 -8.24 -11.74
N ASP A 73 -13.27 -9.09 -10.71
CA ASP A 73 -13.74 -8.72 -9.39
C ASP A 73 -12.88 -7.57 -8.85
N THR A 74 -13.51 -6.64 -8.12
CA THR A 74 -12.82 -5.59 -7.36
C THR A 74 -12.79 -5.89 -5.87
N SER A 75 -13.68 -6.76 -5.39
CA SER A 75 -13.71 -7.19 -3.99
C SER A 75 -12.68 -8.30 -3.73
N ALA A 76 -12.03 -8.23 -2.58
CA ALA A 76 -11.09 -9.24 -2.10
C ALA A 76 -11.66 -9.91 -0.85
N THR A 77 -11.54 -11.23 -0.78
CA THR A 77 -12.04 -12.02 0.35
C THR A 77 -10.89 -12.66 1.11
N LYS A 78 -10.94 -12.63 2.45
CA LYS A 78 -9.93 -13.29 3.29
C LYS A 78 -9.89 -14.80 3.02
N ILE A 79 -8.70 -15.35 2.86
CA ILE A 79 -8.48 -16.76 2.63
C ILE A 79 -8.83 -17.54 3.91
N THR A 80 -9.92 -18.29 3.83
CA THR A 80 -10.32 -19.31 4.81
C THR A 80 -10.97 -20.47 4.04
N ALA A 81 -10.99 -21.67 4.61
CA ALA A 81 -11.72 -22.78 4.01
C ALA A 81 -13.20 -22.42 3.77
N ALA A 82 -13.88 -21.87 4.79
CA ALA A 82 -15.28 -21.50 4.68
C ALA A 82 -15.56 -20.48 3.56
N ASN A 83 -14.76 -19.42 3.46
CA ASN A 83 -14.93 -18.42 2.39
C ASN A 83 -14.64 -19.02 1.02
N PHE A 84 -13.53 -19.75 0.89
CA PHE A 84 -13.10 -20.31 -0.39
C PHE A 84 -14.12 -21.33 -0.90
N GLU A 85 -14.62 -22.21 -0.03
CA GLU A 85 -15.68 -23.16 -0.37
C GLU A 85 -16.98 -22.47 -0.80
N ARG A 86 -17.42 -21.43 -0.06
CA ARG A 86 -18.62 -20.66 -0.39
C ARG A 86 -18.50 -20.02 -1.77
N ASP A 87 -17.37 -19.38 -2.06
CA ASP A 87 -17.21 -18.56 -3.26
C ASP A 87 -16.94 -19.41 -4.50
N THR A 88 -16.24 -20.54 -4.34
CA THR A 88 -15.83 -21.40 -5.45
C THR A 88 -16.77 -22.60 -5.66
N LEU A 89 -17.61 -22.92 -4.66
CA LEU A 89 -18.45 -24.13 -4.64
C LEU A 89 -17.68 -25.43 -4.95
N LYS A 90 -16.38 -25.47 -4.60
CA LYS A 90 -15.48 -26.60 -4.85
C LYS A 90 -15.39 -27.03 -6.32
N ARG A 91 -15.62 -26.11 -7.27
CA ARG A 91 -15.69 -26.42 -8.70
C ARG A 91 -14.47 -25.92 -9.49
N PRO A 92 -14.22 -26.44 -10.70
CA PRO A 92 -13.27 -25.85 -11.64
C PRO A 92 -13.63 -24.39 -11.99
N PRO A 93 -12.66 -23.52 -12.29
CA PRO A 93 -11.22 -23.78 -12.41
C PRO A 93 -10.46 -23.75 -11.07
N TYR A 94 -11.14 -23.43 -9.97
CA TYR A 94 -10.53 -23.21 -8.65
C TYR A 94 -9.99 -24.48 -8.01
N TYR A 95 -10.68 -25.61 -8.22
CA TYR A 95 -10.24 -26.93 -7.77
C TYR A 95 -9.76 -27.71 -8.98
N GLN A 96 -8.48 -28.06 -9.00
CA GLN A 96 -7.87 -28.85 -10.06
C GLN A 96 -7.27 -30.13 -9.48
N ALA A 97 -7.43 -31.23 -10.20
CA ALA A 97 -6.82 -32.49 -9.83
C ALA A 97 -5.28 -32.32 -9.74
N GLY A 98 -4.68 -32.89 -8.70
CA GLY A 98 -3.23 -32.94 -8.58
C GLY A 98 -2.61 -33.75 -9.71
N THR A 99 -1.34 -33.48 -10.04
CA THR A 99 -0.59 -34.33 -10.97
C THR A 99 -0.35 -35.71 -10.34
N ALA A 100 -0.55 -36.78 -11.13
CA ALA A 100 -0.20 -38.17 -10.82
C ALA A 100 -0.56 -38.66 -9.40
N GLY A 101 -1.82 -38.49 -8.98
CA GLY A 101 -2.31 -38.97 -7.67
C GLY A 101 -1.97 -38.05 -6.49
N GLY A 102 -1.44 -36.86 -6.76
CA GLY A 102 -1.24 -35.82 -5.75
C GLY A 102 -2.54 -35.17 -5.28
N GLU A 103 -2.43 -34.43 -4.17
CA GLU A 103 -3.52 -33.62 -3.61
C GLU A 103 -4.05 -32.57 -4.60
N PRO A 104 -5.35 -32.24 -4.54
CA PRO A 104 -5.92 -31.21 -5.40
C PRO A 104 -5.22 -29.87 -5.17
N SER A 105 -4.97 -29.17 -6.28
CA SER A 105 -4.49 -27.78 -6.25
C SER A 105 -5.68 -26.83 -6.23
N HIS A 106 -5.56 -25.80 -5.40
CA HIS A 106 -6.56 -24.77 -5.22
C HIS A 106 -6.03 -23.47 -5.80
N PHE A 107 -6.77 -22.82 -6.69
CA PHE A 107 -6.35 -21.61 -7.38
C PHE A 107 -7.36 -20.47 -7.20
N ALA A 108 -6.84 -19.25 -7.20
CA ALA A 108 -7.60 -18.01 -7.17
C ALA A 108 -6.83 -16.91 -7.91
N VAL A 109 -7.27 -15.66 -7.81
CA VAL A 109 -6.63 -14.50 -8.44
C VAL A 109 -6.08 -13.55 -7.38
N CYS A 110 -4.86 -13.02 -7.60
CA CYS A 110 -4.28 -11.98 -6.76
C CYS A 110 -5.08 -10.67 -6.88
N PRO A 111 -5.49 -10.03 -5.77
CA PRO A 111 -6.24 -8.77 -5.84
C PRO A 111 -5.42 -7.56 -6.31
N ALA A 112 -4.10 -7.60 -6.20
CA ALA A 112 -3.24 -6.47 -6.57
C ALA A 112 -2.77 -6.51 -8.03
N CYS A 113 -2.44 -7.70 -8.55
CA CYS A 113 -1.76 -7.83 -9.84
C CYS A 113 -2.46 -8.73 -10.86
N ASP A 114 -3.66 -9.24 -10.56
CA ASP A 114 -4.46 -10.10 -11.43
C ASP A 114 -3.84 -11.46 -11.84
N ASN A 115 -2.61 -11.74 -11.41
CA ASN A 115 -1.97 -13.03 -11.63
C ASN A 115 -2.64 -14.16 -10.83
N PRO A 116 -2.58 -15.39 -11.34
CA PRO A 116 -3.05 -16.56 -10.60
C PRO A 116 -2.25 -16.77 -9.32
N ILE A 117 -2.96 -17.15 -8.26
CA ILE A 117 -2.37 -17.59 -6.99
C ILE A 117 -2.82 -19.02 -6.69
N GLN A 118 -1.92 -19.82 -6.12
CA GLN A 118 -2.24 -21.11 -5.54
C GLN A 118 -2.51 -20.94 -4.05
N ILE A 119 -3.63 -21.47 -3.57
CA ILE A 119 -3.98 -21.45 -2.15
C ILE A 119 -3.30 -22.63 -1.44
N ILE A 120 -2.40 -22.30 -0.52
CA ILE A 120 -1.58 -23.25 0.24
C ILE A 120 -2.16 -23.41 1.65
N GLY A 121 -2.23 -24.64 2.13
CA GLY A 121 -2.68 -24.94 3.50
C GLY A 121 -4.18 -24.78 3.74
N LEU A 122 -5.01 -24.77 2.68
CA LEU A 122 -6.47 -24.56 2.78
C LEU A 122 -7.15 -25.51 3.79
N TYR A 123 -6.82 -26.80 3.72
CA TYR A 123 -7.37 -27.84 4.60
C TYR A 123 -6.32 -28.48 5.52
N LYS A 124 -5.04 -28.24 5.25
CA LYS A 124 -3.92 -28.86 5.96
C LYS A 124 -3.16 -27.79 6.73
N LYS A 125 -3.08 -27.97 8.05
CA LYS A 125 -2.28 -27.10 8.90
C LYS A 125 -0.80 -27.20 8.50
N LEU A 126 -0.17 -26.06 8.28
CA LEU A 126 1.24 -25.98 7.91
C LEU A 126 2.10 -25.80 9.16
N ALA A 127 3.35 -26.28 9.09
CA ALA A 127 4.26 -26.23 10.24
C ALA A 127 4.69 -24.81 10.63
N HIS A 128 4.76 -23.90 9.66
CA HIS A 128 5.35 -22.56 9.82
C HIS A 128 4.35 -21.41 9.63
N THR A 129 3.08 -21.72 9.36
CA THR A 129 2.00 -20.72 9.35
C THR A 129 0.70 -21.35 9.83
N PRO A 130 -0.02 -20.71 10.76
CA PRO A 130 -1.29 -21.23 11.25
C PRO A 130 -2.43 -21.08 10.24
N ASN A 131 -2.30 -20.18 9.26
CA ASN A 131 -3.38 -19.80 8.34
C ASN A 131 -3.06 -20.16 6.89
N PRO A 132 -4.07 -20.50 6.08
CA PRO A 132 -3.90 -20.64 4.64
C PRO A 132 -3.52 -19.30 4.00
N TYR A 133 -2.80 -19.37 2.89
CA TYR A 133 -2.35 -18.19 2.16
C TYR A 133 -2.27 -18.47 0.65
N GLY A 134 -2.30 -17.40 -0.13
CA GLY A 134 -2.07 -17.41 -1.56
C GLY A 134 -0.57 -17.25 -1.86
N ARG A 135 -0.08 -18.07 -2.79
CA ARG A 135 1.25 -17.93 -3.39
C ARG A 135 1.08 -17.69 -4.88
N HIS A 136 1.73 -16.67 -5.44
CA HIS A 136 1.72 -16.46 -6.89
C HIS A 136 2.13 -17.74 -7.65
N HIS A 137 1.37 -18.05 -8.69
CA HIS A 137 1.62 -19.16 -9.59
C HIS A 137 2.27 -18.62 -10.87
N SER A 138 3.47 -19.11 -11.21
CA SER A 138 4.28 -18.60 -12.34
C SER A 138 3.80 -19.06 -13.73
N ARG A 139 2.53 -19.45 -13.85
CA ARG A 139 1.92 -19.95 -15.09
C ARG A 139 0.44 -19.58 -15.13
N SER A 140 -0.08 -19.38 -16.33
CA SER A 140 -1.51 -19.17 -16.54
C SER A 140 -2.31 -20.39 -16.07
N VAL A 141 -3.47 -20.13 -15.47
CA VAL A 141 -4.42 -21.15 -15.05
C VAL A 141 -5.63 -21.07 -15.97
N ALA A 142 -5.85 -22.13 -16.75
CA ALA A 142 -6.91 -22.17 -17.75
C ALA A 142 -8.28 -21.83 -17.15
N ASN A 143 -9.03 -20.99 -17.85
CA ASN A 143 -10.35 -20.48 -17.45
C ASN A 143 -10.38 -19.68 -16.14
N LEU A 144 -9.22 -19.30 -15.57
CA LEU A 144 -9.13 -18.50 -14.33
C LEU A 144 -8.39 -17.18 -14.53
N ALA A 145 -7.10 -17.22 -14.85
CA ALA A 145 -6.25 -16.04 -14.98
C ALA A 145 -4.99 -16.33 -15.81
N GLU A 146 -4.57 -15.34 -16.59
CA GLU A 146 -3.31 -15.35 -17.32
C GLU A 146 -2.17 -14.87 -16.43
N TYR A 147 -0.99 -15.46 -16.61
CA TYR A 147 0.22 -14.99 -15.94
C TYR A 147 0.89 -13.87 -16.73
N ASP A 148 1.14 -12.75 -16.07
CA ASP A 148 1.90 -11.60 -16.56
C ASP A 148 3.12 -11.33 -15.65
N GLN A 149 4.31 -11.47 -16.24
CA GLN A 149 5.58 -11.34 -15.51
C GLN A 149 5.79 -9.92 -14.98
N ASP A 150 5.48 -8.88 -15.76
CA ASP A 150 5.65 -7.49 -15.33
C ASP A 150 4.73 -7.20 -14.13
N SER A 151 3.47 -7.63 -14.17
CA SER A 151 2.57 -7.48 -13.02
C SER A 151 2.99 -8.28 -11.79
N TYR A 152 3.64 -9.44 -11.97
CA TYR A 152 4.22 -10.21 -10.87
C TYR A 152 5.41 -9.47 -10.24
N ASP A 153 6.39 -9.06 -11.05
CA ASP A 153 7.60 -8.37 -10.60
C ASP A 153 7.28 -7.10 -9.84
N PHE A 154 6.17 -6.46 -10.24
CA PHE A 154 5.70 -5.24 -9.65
C PHE A 154 4.50 -5.39 -8.69
N CYS A 155 4.16 -6.61 -8.27
CA CYS A 155 3.11 -6.85 -7.29
C CYS A 155 3.60 -6.53 -5.86
N PRO A 156 2.85 -5.74 -5.06
CA PRO A 156 3.24 -5.46 -3.67
C PRO A 156 3.26 -6.73 -2.81
N TYR A 157 2.46 -7.75 -3.12
CA TYR A 157 2.55 -9.02 -2.40
C TYR A 157 3.74 -9.87 -2.81
N SER A 158 4.29 -9.68 -4.02
CA SER A 158 5.45 -10.45 -4.50
C SER A 158 6.79 -9.79 -4.21
N ASN A 159 6.79 -8.45 -4.12
CA ASN A 159 7.99 -7.65 -3.88
C ASN A 159 7.63 -6.47 -2.93
N PRO A 160 7.41 -6.78 -1.65
CA PRO A 160 6.77 -5.88 -0.68
C PRO A 160 7.60 -4.69 -0.21
N ASP A 161 8.91 -4.85 -0.10
CA ASP A 161 9.80 -3.85 0.51
C ASP A 161 10.57 -3.05 -0.54
N ARG A 162 10.13 -3.11 -1.79
CA ARG A 162 10.71 -2.32 -2.87
C ARG A 162 10.40 -0.84 -2.64
N GLU A 163 11.36 0.00 -3.02
CA GLU A 163 11.10 1.42 -3.17
C GLU A 163 10.47 1.67 -4.56
N PRO A 164 9.25 2.21 -4.64
CA PRO A 164 8.61 2.49 -5.92
C PRO A 164 9.35 3.60 -6.70
N ASP A 165 9.84 3.28 -7.90
CA ASP A 165 10.38 4.27 -8.82
C ASP A 165 9.25 5.00 -9.55
N ARG A 166 9.02 6.28 -9.22
CA ARG A 166 7.98 7.15 -9.82
C ARG A 166 7.98 7.12 -11.35
N THR A 167 9.14 6.99 -11.98
CA THR A 167 9.30 7.07 -13.44
C THR A 167 9.07 5.74 -14.12
N ALA A 168 9.04 4.64 -13.37
CA ALA A 168 8.87 3.31 -13.92
C ALA A 168 7.47 3.12 -14.52
N ARG A 169 7.44 2.75 -15.81
CA ARG A 169 6.21 2.44 -16.56
C ARG A 169 6.20 0.97 -16.99
N ARG A 170 5.00 0.41 -17.02
CA ARG A 170 4.70 -0.91 -17.57
C ARG A 170 4.91 -0.88 -19.08
N THR A 171 5.25 -2.03 -19.65
CA THR A 171 5.55 -2.13 -21.10
C THR A 171 4.31 -2.36 -21.94
N ARG A 172 3.25 -2.93 -21.35
CA ARG A 172 2.00 -3.27 -22.02
C ARG A 172 0.84 -2.51 -21.40
N ALA A 173 -0.06 -1.99 -22.24
CA ALA A 173 -1.25 -1.29 -21.79
C ALA A 173 -2.43 -2.24 -21.52
N GLU A 174 -2.45 -3.42 -22.15
CA GLU A 174 -3.54 -4.39 -21.98
C GLU A 174 -3.54 -5.02 -20.57
N GLY A 175 -4.72 -5.39 -20.09
CA GLY A 175 -4.89 -6.09 -18.82
C GLY A 175 -4.95 -5.12 -17.64
N LEU A 176 -4.03 -5.25 -16.68
CA LEU A 176 -4.08 -4.50 -15.43
C LEU A 176 -4.10 -2.96 -15.62
N PRO A 177 -3.28 -2.35 -16.50
CA PRO A 177 -3.30 -0.88 -16.68
C PRO A 177 -4.62 -0.37 -17.26
N GLU A 178 -5.18 -1.06 -18.25
CA GLU A 178 -6.51 -0.77 -18.82
C GLU A 178 -7.62 -0.87 -17.77
N LYS A 179 -7.55 -1.88 -16.89
CA LYS A 179 -8.50 -2.02 -15.77
C LYS A 179 -8.38 -0.90 -14.75
N ILE A 180 -7.15 -0.50 -14.40
CA ILE A 180 -6.89 0.65 -13.52
C ILE A 180 -7.51 1.91 -14.14
N LEU A 181 -7.30 2.13 -15.44
CA LEU A 181 -7.83 3.29 -16.15
C LEU A 181 -9.37 3.27 -16.18
N SER A 182 -9.97 2.13 -16.52
CA SER A 182 -11.43 1.96 -16.56
C SER A 182 -12.07 2.18 -15.19
N LEU A 183 -11.55 1.54 -14.13
CA LEU A 183 -12.06 1.72 -12.77
C LEU A 183 -11.91 3.16 -12.27
N LEU A 184 -10.79 3.83 -12.58
CA LEU A 184 -10.59 5.23 -12.24
C LEU A 184 -11.64 6.11 -12.91
N ILE A 185 -11.89 5.92 -14.21
CA ILE A 185 -12.85 6.71 -14.99
C ILE A 185 -14.27 6.49 -14.45
N GLU A 186 -14.69 5.24 -14.30
CA GLU A 186 -16.06 4.88 -13.88
C GLU A 186 -16.36 5.30 -12.43
N ASN A 187 -15.34 5.43 -11.61
CA ASN A 187 -15.44 5.78 -10.19
C ASN A 187 -14.76 7.10 -9.85
N PHE A 188 -14.61 8.01 -10.82
CA PHE A 188 -13.77 9.20 -10.62
C PHE A 188 -14.27 10.13 -9.52
N ASP A 189 -15.58 10.29 -9.34
CA ASP A 189 -16.15 11.02 -8.20
C ASP A 189 -15.83 10.36 -6.85
N SER A 190 -15.85 9.03 -6.77
CA SER A 190 -15.46 8.27 -5.58
C SER A 190 -13.95 8.38 -5.31
N VAL A 191 -13.13 8.37 -6.36
CA VAL A 191 -11.68 8.63 -6.29
C VAL A 191 -11.42 10.02 -5.71
N ILE A 192 -12.08 11.05 -6.23
CA ILE A 192 -11.97 12.42 -5.71
C ILE A 192 -12.42 12.49 -4.26
N TYR A 193 -13.57 11.90 -3.91
CA TYR A 193 -14.05 11.85 -2.53
C TYR A 193 -13.02 11.23 -1.58
N MET A 194 -12.43 10.08 -1.93
CA MET A 194 -11.41 9.41 -1.13
C MET A 194 -10.18 10.29 -0.88
N ILE A 195 -9.73 11.02 -1.91
CA ILE A 195 -8.60 11.93 -1.80
C ILE A 195 -8.98 13.11 -0.90
N GLU A 196 -10.13 13.74 -1.11
CA GLU A 196 -10.62 14.84 -0.28
C GLU A 196 -10.65 14.45 1.21
N GLN A 197 -11.15 13.25 1.54
CA GLN A 197 -11.17 12.75 2.92
C GLN A 197 -9.76 12.50 3.48
N SER A 198 -8.83 12.09 2.63
CA SER A 198 -7.44 11.81 3.04
C SER A 198 -6.64 13.09 3.32
N ILE A 199 -6.93 14.18 2.60
CA ILE A 199 -6.12 15.41 2.62
C ILE A 199 -6.77 16.57 3.35
N GLY A 200 -8.09 16.53 3.54
CA GLY A 200 -8.86 17.62 4.14
C GLY A 200 -8.95 18.87 3.27
N ILE A 201 -8.92 18.71 1.95
CA ILE A 201 -9.03 19.80 0.97
C ILE A 201 -10.07 19.38 -0.06
N LYS A 202 -11.06 20.22 -0.30
CA LYS A 202 -12.05 20.05 -1.37
C LYS A 202 -11.39 20.21 -2.72
N ILE A 203 -11.71 19.31 -3.64
CA ILE A 203 -11.18 19.32 -5.00
C ILE A 203 -12.33 19.75 -5.91
N GLY A 204 -12.36 21.03 -6.27
CA GLY A 204 -13.31 21.55 -7.26
C GLY A 204 -13.05 20.98 -8.66
N ASP A 205 -14.06 21.04 -9.53
CA ASP A 205 -14.02 20.43 -10.88
C ASP A 205 -12.84 20.92 -11.73
N ALA A 206 -12.50 22.21 -11.63
CA ALA A 206 -11.35 22.78 -12.32
C ALA A 206 -10.01 22.21 -11.82
N LEU A 207 -9.87 21.93 -10.51
CA LEU A 207 -8.69 21.28 -9.95
C LEU A 207 -8.65 19.81 -10.36
N ALA A 208 -9.78 19.09 -10.25
CA ALA A 208 -9.90 17.70 -10.70
C ALA A 208 -9.49 17.55 -12.18
N LYS A 209 -9.94 18.46 -13.06
CA LYS A 209 -9.52 18.53 -14.47
C LYS A 209 -8.01 18.66 -14.62
N ARG A 210 -7.37 19.57 -13.88
CA ARG A 210 -5.90 19.74 -13.92
C ARG A 210 -5.15 18.53 -13.39
N MET A 211 -5.71 17.81 -12.42
CA MET A 211 -5.14 16.56 -11.92
C MET A 211 -5.26 15.44 -12.97
N LEU A 212 -6.42 15.29 -13.63
CA LEU A 212 -6.63 14.34 -14.74
C LEU A 212 -5.65 14.57 -15.88
N LEU A 213 -5.44 15.82 -16.30
CA LEU A 213 -4.49 16.16 -17.36
C LEU A 213 -3.06 15.71 -16.99
N SER A 214 -2.60 15.99 -15.77
CA SER A 214 -1.29 15.50 -15.33
C SER A 214 -1.22 13.99 -15.23
N TYR A 215 -2.27 13.34 -14.71
CA TYR A 215 -2.31 11.88 -14.65
C TYR A 215 -2.20 11.25 -16.04
N ARG A 216 -2.88 11.82 -17.04
CA ARG A 216 -2.78 11.40 -18.45
C ARG A 216 -1.37 11.59 -18.97
N ASP A 217 -0.82 12.79 -18.83
CA ASP A 217 0.47 13.18 -19.40
C ASP A 217 1.61 12.36 -18.76
N GLU A 218 1.48 12.03 -17.47
CA GLU A 218 2.41 11.14 -16.75
C GLU A 218 2.14 9.65 -17.02
N GLN A 219 1.11 9.28 -17.79
CA GLN A 219 0.68 7.90 -17.98
C GLN A 219 0.49 7.15 -16.64
N GLY A 220 -0.22 7.75 -15.70
CA GLY A 220 -0.30 7.25 -14.32
C GLY A 220 -0.89 5.83 -14.20
N HIS A 221 -1.73 5.40 -15.14
CA HIS A 221 -2.28 4.04 -15.19
C HIS A 221 -1.21 3.00 -15.55
N MET A 222 -0.15 3.42 -16.24
CA MET A 222 1.02 2.60 -16.59
C MET A 222 2.07 2.58 -15.48
N TYR A 223 1.87 3.28 -14.37
CA TYR A 223 2.81 3.27 -13.27
C TYR A 223 2.99 1.87 -12.69
N LYS A 224 4.24 1.44 -12.53
CA LYS A 224 4.55 0.09 -12.07
C LYS A 224 4.07 -0.24 -10.65
N ALA A 225 3.92 0.75 -9.78
CA ALA A 225 3.32 0.52 -8.46
C ALA A 225 1.82 0.85 -8.39
N ALA A 226 1.16 1.10 -9.52
CA ALA A 226 -0.30 1.16 -9.58
C ALA A 226 -0.90 -0.26 -9.54
N THR A 227 -1.93 -0.40 -8.70
CA THR A 227 -2.74 -1.60 -8.55
C THR A 227 -4.22 -1.21 -8.53
N LEU A 228 -5.13 -2.20 -8.58
CA LEU A 228 -6.57 -1.93 -8.42
C LEU A 228 -6.92 -1.41 -7.02
N LEU A 229 -6.05 -1.62 -6.03
CA LEU A 229 -6.30 -1.32 -4.62
C LEU A 229 -5.97 0.13 -4.25
N ASN A 230 -5.03 0.75 -4.97
CA ASN A 230 -4.45 2.03 -4.60
C ASN A 230 -4.77 3.18 -5.58
N ILE A 231 -5.74 2.97 -6.49
CA ILE A 231 -6.10 3.91 -7.56
C ILE A 231 -6.23 5.37 -7.08
N PRO A 232 -6.95 5.70 -5.99
CA PRO A 232 -7.13 7.10 -5.61
C PRO A 232 -5.82 7.81 -5.27
N TRP A 233 -4.95 7.15 -4.51
CA TRP A 233 -3.70 7.76 -4.07
C TRP A 233 -2.67 7.79 -5.17
N ILE A 234 -2.63 6.78 -6.05
CA ILE A 234 -1.78 6.82 -7.25
C ILE A 234 -2.23 7.90 -8.23
N PHE A 235 -3.54 8.15 -8.35
CA PHE A 235 -4.05 9.28 -9.10
C PHE A 235 -3.51 10.61 -8.55
N ALA A 236 -3.59 10.82 -7.24
CA ALA A 236 -3.05 12.02 -6.59
C ALA A 236 -1.51 12.12 -6.73
N TYR A 237 -0.79 11.01 -6.53
CA TYR A 237 0.66 10.92 -6.64
C TYR A 237 1.19 11.28 -8.03
N MET A 238 0.45 10.91 -9.09
CA MET A 238 0.79 11.22 -10.47
C MET A 238 0.25 12.58 -10.94
N ALA A 239 -0.63 13.21 -10.16
CA ALA A 239 -0.98 14.60 -10.38
C ALA A 239 0.12 15.51 -9.81
N ASN A 240 1.10 15.87 -10.66
CA ASN A 240 2.15 16.87 -10.37
C ASN A 240 1.62 18.06 -9.56
N ALA A 241 2.47 18.72 -8.78
CA ALA A 241 2.09 19.76 -7.83
C ALA A 241 0.99 20.72 -8.36
N LYS A 242 -0.05 20.94 -7.56
CA LYS A 242 -1.22 21.75 -7.95
C LYS A 242 -1.45 22.90 -6.99
N SER A 243 -1.78 24.06 -7.54
CA SER A 243 -2.30 25.15 -6.73
C SER A 243 -3.64 24.74 -6.09
N ILE A 244 -3.72 24.96 -4.78
CA ILE A 244 -4.93 24.79 -3.96
C ILE A 244 -5.54 26.14 -3.58
N ALA A 245 -5.13 27.22 -4.25
CA ALA A 245 -5.81 28.50 -4.12
C ALA A 245 -7.29 28.33 -4.49
N ARG A 246 -8.14 29.03 -3.73
CA ARG A 246 -9.60 29.03 -3.79
C ARG A 246 -10.24 27.67 -3.47
N GLN A 247 -9.48 26.70 -2.92
CA GLN A 247 -10.06 25.47 -2.41
C GLN A 247 -10.50 25.63 -0.95
N ARG A 248 -11.51 24.86 -0.54
CA ARG A 248 -11.97 24.78 0.86
C ARG A 248 -11.17 23.71 1.59
N VAL A 249 -10.56 24.07 2.71
CA VAL A 249 -9.95 23.14 3.66
C VAL A 249 -11.02 22.75 4.67
N PHE A 250 -11.13 21.46 4.98
CA PHE A 250 -12.13 20.89 5.87
C PHE A 250 -11.55 19.69 6.62
N ASN A 251 -12.04 19.41 7.82
CA ASN A 251 -11.62 18.25 8.63
C ASN A 251 -10.09 18.12 8.82
N ASN A 252 -9.34 19.22 8.70
CA ASN A 252 -7.90 19.27 8.89
C ASN A 252 -7.48 20.57 9.61
N PRO A 253 -7.69 20.65 10.94
CA PRO A 253 -7.42 21.85 11.72
C PRO A 253 -5.93 22.20 11.77
N GLU A 254 -5.03 21.21 11.74
CA GLU A 254 -3.59 21.45 11.72
C GLU A 254 -3.17 22.17 10.43
N LEU A 255 -3.66 21.72 9.28
CA LEU A 255 -3.43 22.39 8.01
C LEU A 255 -3.95 23.84 8.04
N LEU A 256 -5.15 24.08 8.57
CA LEU A 256 -5.71 25.42 8.70
C LEU A 256 -4.85 26.36 9.55
N ILE A 257 -4.35 25.86 10.70
CA ILE A 257 -3.46 26.62 11.60
C ILE A 257 -2.14 26.96 10.89
N ASN A 258 -1.54 25.99 10.21
CA ASN A 258 -0.27 26.17 9.51
C ASN A 258 -0.41 27.16 8.35
N LEU A 259 -1.51 27.07 7.58
CA LEU A 259 -1.82 28.00 6.49
C LEU A 259 -2.03 29.42 7.01
N SER A 260 -2.84 29.60 8.06
CA SER A 260 -3.08 30.91 8.70
C SER A 260 -1.79 31.57 9.15
N SER A 261 -0.85 30.78 9.68
CA SER A 261 0.43 31.27 10.20
C SER A 261 1.43 31.60 9.10
N ALA A 262 1.45 30.81 8.02
CA ALA A 262 2.45 30.93 6.95
C ALA A 262 2.07 31.93 5.84
N LEU A 263 0.77 32.15 5.64
CA LEU A 263 0.20 32.95 4.55
C LEU A 263 -0.62 34.12 5.10
N PRO A 264 0.01 35.19 5.61
CA PRO A 264 -0.70 36.33 6.20
C PRO A 264 -1.56 37.11 5.19
N ASN A 265 -1.33 36.91 3.88
CA ASN A 265 -2.12 37.47 2.79
C ASN A 265 -3.26 36.54 2.32
N ALA A 266 -3.41 35.35 2.92
CA ALA A 266 -4.56 34.50 2.70
C ALA A 266 -5.70 34.93 3.64
N ALA A 267 -6.84 35.30 3.07
CA ALA A 267 -8.08 35.35 3.82
C ALA A 267 -8.62 33.91 3.90
N ILE A 268 -8.71 33.37 5.11
CA ILE A 268 -9.36 32.08 5.38
C ILE A 268 -10.75 32.40 5.90
N ASP A 269 -11.74 32.27 5.02
CA ASP A 269 -13.13 32.51 5.37
C ASP A 269 -13.62 31.37 6.29
N GLN A 270 -13.88 31.66 7.57
CA GLN A 270 -14.24 30.63 8.54
C GLN A 270 -15.69 30.17 8.33
N GLU A 271 -15.89 29.19 7.45
CA GLU A 271 -17.18 28.53 7.27
C GLU A 271 -17.40 27.49 8.37
N GLY A 272 -17.85 27.95 9.54
CA GLY A 272 -17.92 27.10 10.73
C GLY A 272 -16.53 26.87 11.32
N LYS A 273 -16.47 26.60 12.63
CA LYS A 273 -15.25 26.72 13.45
C LYS A 273 -14.05 25.83 13.05
N GLN A 274 -14.16 25.01 11.99
CA GLN A 274 -13.14 24.04 11.55
C GLN A 274 -12.96 23.95 10.03
N GLU A 275 -13.50 24.88 9.25
CA GLU A 275 -13.35 24.88 7.79
C GLU A 275 -12.99 26.28 7.27
N GLY A 276 -12.31 26.33 6.13
CA GLY A 276 -11.75 27.57 5.62
C GLY A 276 -11.55 27.59 4.10
N VAL A 277 -12.01 28.63 3.42
CA VAL A 277 -11.72 28.82 1.99
C VAL A 277 -10.43 29.61 1.81
N LEU A 278 -9.47 29.07 1.05
CA LEU A 278 -8.18 29.70 0.79
C LEU A 278 -8.28 30.76 -0.30
N LYS A 279 -8.58 32.01 0.04
CA LYS A 279 -8.63 33.10 -0.95
C LYS A 279 -7.55 34.15 -0.66
N PRO A 280 -7.05 34.87 -1.67
CA PRO A 280 -6.22 36.04 -1.42
C PRO A 280 -7.03 37.09 -0.64
N ALA A 281 -6.38 37.88 0.21
CA ALA A 281 -7.04 38.93 1.00
C ALA A 281 -7.71 39.99 0.12
N ASN A 282 -7.12 40.32 -1.04
CA ASN A 282 -7.77 41.09 -2.10
C ASN A 282 -7.99 40.20 -3.32
N ASP A 283 -9.17 40.25 -3.95
CA ASP A 283 -9.50 39.41 -5.10
C ASP A 283 -8.57 39.58 -6.33
N LYS A 284 -7.84 40.70 -6.40
CA LYS A 284 -6.85 40.99 -7.44
C LYS A 284 -5.48 40.35 -7.18
N ASP A 285 -5.23 39.89 -5.96
CA ASP A 285 -3.94 39.33 -5.57
C ASP A 285 -3.82 37.85 -5.96
N TYR A 286 -2.59 37.41 -6.19
CA TYR A 286 -2.27 36.01 -6.40
C TYR A 286 -1.93 35.34 -5.06
N LEU A 287 -2.55 34.20 -4.77
CA LEU A 287 -2.21 33.38 -3.63
C LEU A 287 -1.39 32.17 -4.09
N ASP A 288 -0.09 32.18 -3.80
CA ASP A 288 0.78 31.05 -4.07
C ASP A 288 0.71 30.02 -2.95
N VAL A 289 -0.09 28.97 -3.16
CA VAL A 289 -0.18 27.83 -2.26
C VAL A 289 -0.44 26.58 -3.09
N ASN A 290 0.42 25.58 -2.94
CA ASN A 290 0.43 24.37 -3.74
C ASN A 290 0.46 23.14 -2.86
N VAL A 291 -0.12 22.05 -3.36
CA VAL A 291 -0.02 20.71 -2.78
C VAL A 291 0.76 19.80 -3.73
N SER A 292 1.61 18.94 -3.17
CA SER A 292 2.31 17.87 -3.89
C SER A 292 2.24 16.58 -3.09
N PHE A 293 2.19 15.46 -3.80
CA PHE A 293 2.21 14.11 -3.24
C PHE A 293 3.52 13.43 -3.63
N ILE A 294 4.33 13.05 -2.64
CA ILE A 294 5.69 12.55 -2.83
C ILE A 294 5.96 11.33 -1.95
N HIS A 295 7.07 10.64 -2.18
CA HIS A 295 7.53 9.53 -1.34
C HIS A 295 6.51 8.40 -1.17
N HIS A 296 5.95 7.90 -2.28
CA HIS A 296 5.18 6.66 -2.28
C HIS A 296 6.04 5.52 -1.73
N ARG A 297 5.53 4.79 -0.72
CA ARG A 297 6.23 3.69 -0.06
C ARG A 297 5.29 2.52 0.14
N ILE A 298 5.84 1.32 0.02
CA ILE A 298 5.17 0.04 0.25
C ILE A 298 5.97 -0.68 1.33
N VAL A 299 5.29 -1.18 2.36
CA VAL A 299 5.91 -1.92 3.47
C VAL A 299 5.00 -3.09 3.83
N GLN A 300 5.54 -4.30 3.91
CA GLN A 300 4.78 -5.45 4.41
C GLN A 300 4.98 -5.64 5.91
N THR A 301 3.86 -5.70 6.63
CA THR A 301 3.83 -6.04 8.06
C THR A 301 3.04 -7.34 8.23
N GLY A 302 3.74 -8.46 8.37
CA GLY A 302 3.09 -9.78 8.41
C GLY A 302 2.52 -10.15 7.04
N SER A 303 1.20 -10.38 6.94
CA SER A 303 0.50 -10.63 5.66
C SER A 303 -0.10 -9.36 5.04
N THR A 304 -0.04 -8.24 5.75
CA THR A 304 -0.68 -7.00 5.32
C THR A 304 0.32 -6.10 4.61
N ILE A 305 -0.07 -5.63 3.42
CA ILE A 305 0.65 -4.58 2.69
C ILE A 305 0.16 -3.23 3.20
N ASN A 306 1.08 -2.37 3.61
CA ASN A 306 0.82 -0.99 4.00
C ASN A 306 1.46 -0.07 2.96
N GLU A 307 0.63 0.69 2.26
CA GLU A 307 1.08 1.71 1.32
C GLU A 307 0.85 3.11 1.89
N THR A 308 1.80 4.00 1.65
CA THR A 308 1.75 5.38 2.13
C THR A 308 2.33 6.35 1.11
N MET A 309 1.93 7.61 1.19
CA MET A 309 2.62 8.73 0.54
C MET A 309 2.65 9.94 1.47
N LYS A 310 3.49 10.93 1.18
CA LYS A 310 3.49 12.21 1.89
C LYS A 310 2.76 13.27 1.07
N MET A 311 1.86 13.99 1.71
CA MET A 311 1.35 15.26 1.21
C MET A 311 2.20 16.39 1.75
N ILE A 312 2.66 17.26 0.86
CA ILE A 312 3.38 18.50 1.18
C ILE A 312 2.55 19.68 0.67
N VAL A 313 2.20 20.59 1.56
CA VAL A 313 1.63 21.89 1.21
C VAL A 313 2.74 22.93 1.34
N PHE A 314 2.94 23.73 0.31
CA PHE A 314 4.06 24.66 0.21
C PHE A 314 3.71 25.94 -0.55
N THR A 315 4.55 26.95 -0.37
CA THR A 315 4.51 28.24 -1.08
C THR A 315 5.91 28.59 -1.57
N HIS A 316 6.03 29.46 -2.57
CA HIS A 316 7.30 30.02 -2.99
C HIS A 316 7.50 31.40 -2.38
N ARG A 317 8.71 31.66 -1.89
CA ARG A 317 9.18 33.01 -1.56
C ARG A 317 10.40 33.31 -2.40
N GLY A 318 10.21 34.07 -3.47
CA GLY A 318 11.22 34.25 -4.51
C GLY A 318 11.53 32.91 -5.18
N LYS A 319 12.78 32.44 -5.08
CA LYS A 319 13.24 31.16 -5.65
C LYS A 319 13.19 29.99 -4.66
N GLN A 320 12.83 30.23 -3.40
CA GLN A 320 12.83 29.20 -2.37
C GLN A 320 11.44 28.59 -2.21
N VAL A 321 11.40 27.27 -2.06
CA VAL A 321 10.20 26.51 -1.66
C VAL A 321 10.15 26.45 -0.14
N ILE A 322 9.02 26.86 0.43
CA ILE A 322 8.77 26.81 1.87
C ILE A 322 7.64 25.84 2.14
N THR A 323 7.94 24.77 2.85
CA THR A 323 6.95 23.82 3.36
C THR A 323 6.11 24.48 4.45
N ILE A 324 4.79 24.43 4.29
CA ILE A 324 3.80 24.93 5.25
C ILE A 324 3.28 23.77 6.11
N HIS A 325 3.02 22.62 5.49
CA HIS A 325 2.46 21.46 6.16
C HIS A 325 2.93 20.18 5.48
N GLU A 326 3.16 19.14 6.29
CA GLU A 326 3.51 17.80 5.85
C GLU A 326 2.60 16.81 6.56
N GLN A 327 2.02 15.88 5.80
CA GLN A 327 1.15 14.83 6.34
C GLN A 327 1.49 13.50 5.68
N LEU A 328 1.56 12.43 6.49
CA LEU A 328 1.62 11.07 5.97
C LEU A 328 0.20 10.58 5.67
N ILE A 329 -0.02 10.10 4.44
CA ILE A 329 -1.30 9.56 3.99
C ILE A 329 -1.18 8.05 3.88
N PRO A 330 -1.83 7.27 4.76
CA PRO A 330 -1.99 5.84 4.57
C PRO A 330 -3.04 5.54 3.51
N PHE A 331 -2.79 4.51 2.70
CA PHE A 331 -3.73 4.08 1.66
C PHE A 331 -4.81 3.21 2.32
N ALA A 332 -6.00 3.78 2.49
CA ALA A 332 -7.17 3.10 3.05
C ALA A 332 -7.87 2.19 2.01
N THR A 333 -7.15 1.19 1.49
CA THR A 333 -7.58 0.32 0.38
C THR A 333 -8.97 -0.28 0.61
N ASP A 334 -9.23 -0.77 1.81
CA ASP A 334 -10.52 -1.40 2.17
C ASP A 334 -11.68 -0.41 2.08
N HIS A 335 -11.46 0.85 2.44
CA HIS A 335 -12.48 1.89 2.32
C HIS A 335 -12.76 2.23 0.85
N PHE A 336 -11.72 2.31 0.01
CA PHE A 336 -11.90 2.51 -1.42
C PHE A 336 -12.68 1.35 -2.06
N LEU A 337 -12.31 0.11 -1.76
CA LEU A 337 -13.01 -1.07 -2.27
C LEU A 337 -14.46 -1.13 -1.79
N ALA A 338 -14.71 -0.83 -0.51
CA ALA A 338 -16.08 -0.77 0.01
C ALA A 338 -16.92 0.29 -0.72
N LEU A 339 -16.33 1.46 -1.00
CA LEU A 339 -17.01 2.56 -1.67
C LEU A 339 -17.44 2.23 -3.10
N ILE A 340 -16.58 1.57 -3.89
CA ILE A 340 -16.89 1.21 -5.29
C ILE A 340 -17.75 -0.05 -5.42
N ASN A 341 -17.90 -0.83 -4.35
CA ASN A 341 -18.74 -2.03 -4.31
C ASN A 341 -20.11 -1.82 -3.64
N VAL A 342 -20.47 -0.57 -3.27
CA VAL A 342 -21.82 -0.28 -2.78
C VAL A 342 -22.83 -0.53 -3.92
N PRO A 343 -23.91 -1.31 -3.68
CA PRO A 343 -24.96 -1.51 -4.67
C PRO A 343 -25.54 -0.18 -5.19
N LEU A 344 -25.85 -0.11 -6.49
CA LEU A 344 -26.27 1.13 -7.15
C LEU A 344 -27.48 1.78 -6.47
N GLU A 345 -28.39 0.99 -5.92
CA GLU A 345 -29.60 1.46 -5.24
C GLU A 345 -29.31 2.16 -3.91
N ARG A 346 -28.13 1.93 -3.34
CA ARG A 346 -27.67 2.50 -2.06
C ARG A 346 -26.52 3.50 -2.23
N ALA A 347 -25.90 3.54 -3.40
CA ALA A 347 -24.73 4.36 -3.66
C ALA A 347 -25.11 5.85 -3.70
N TYR A 348 -24.54 6.65 -2.80
CA TYR A 348 -24.67 8.10 -2.84
C TYR A 348 -23.46 8.72 -3.55
N ARG A 349 -23.67 9.17 -4.81
CA ARG A 349 -22.60 9.66 -5.69
C ARG A 349 -22.97 11.01 -6.34
N PRO A 350 -23.03 12.09 -5.54
CA PRO A 350 -23.61 13.37 -5.98
C PRO A 350 -22.84 14.06 -7.11
N ARG A 351 -21.55 13.75 -7.28
CA ARG A 351 -20.69 14.32 -8.33
C ARG A 351 -20.46 13.39 -9.52
N GLN A 352 -21.11 12.22 -9.55
CA GLN A 352 -20.94 11.25 -10.65
C GLN A 352 -21.30 11.87 -12.01
N GLY A 353 -22.41 12.61 -12.08
CA GLY A 353 -22.90 13.23 -13.31
C GLY A 353 -21.99 14.32 -13.88
N THR A 354 -21.01 14.82 -13.12
CA THR A 354 -20.06 15.84 -13.57
C THR A 354 -18.65 15.27 -13.74
N LEU A 355 -18.15 14.54 -12.73
CA LEU A 355 -16.77 14.08 -12.68
C LEU A 355 -16.50 12.86 -13.57
N VAL A 356 -17.43 11.90 -13.66
CA VAL A 356 -17.23 10.72 -14.53
C VAL A 356 -17.18 11.11 -16.02
N PRO A 357 -18.11 11.95 -16.55
CA PRO A 357 -17.98 12.45 -17.92
C PRO A 357 -16.69 13.23 -18.16
N LEU A 358 -16.24 14.04 -17.18
CA LEU A 358 -14.98 14.77 -17.27
C LEU A 358 -13.77 13.82 -17.38
N ALA A 359 -13.73 12.75 -16.57
CA ALA A 359 -12.69 11.75 -16.65
C ALA A 359 -12.72 11.02 -18.00
N ARG A 360 -13.91 10.63 -18.48
CA ARG A 360 -14.08 10.00 -19.79
C ARG A 360 -13.52 10.87 -20.91
N GLN A 361 -13.90 12.15 -20.93
CA GLN A 361 -13.43 13.10 -21.94
C GLN A 361 -11.90 13.22 -22.02
N ILE A 362 -11.20 13.08 -20.88
CA ILE A 362 -9.76 13.33 -20.78
C ILE A 362 -8.93 12.06 -20.94
N LEU A 363 -9.44 10.93 -20.45
CA LEU A 363 -8.68 9.69 -20.28
C LEU A 363 -9.13 8.55 -21.19
N GLN A 364 -10.33 8.61 -21.78
CA GLN A 364 -10.68 7.62 -22.80
C GLN A 364 -9.81 7.85 -24.05
N PRO A 365 -9.24 6.77 -24.64
CA PRO A 365 -8.42 6.84 -25.84
C PRO A 365 -9.11 7.49 -27.05
#